data_AF-A0A7C7IUF6-F1
#
_entry.id   AF-A0A7C7IUF6-F1
#
_cell.length_a   1.000
_cell.length_b   1.000
_cell.length_c   1.000
_cell.angle_alpha   90.00
_cell.angle_beta   90.00
_cell.angle_gamma   90.00
#
_symmetry.space_group_name_H-M   'P 1'
#
loop_
_entity.id
_entity.type
_entity.pdbx_description
1 polymer ?
#
loop_
_entity_poly.entity_id
_entity_poly.type
_entity_poly.pdbx_seq_one_letter_code
_entity_poly.pdbx_strand_id
1 'polypeptide(L)'
;MKKNQSENLNLQLKRGFTALIIGLLFSISSPQLMYAKNATAPLLTEEAKILSDKVEQLFRARQKEDWGKIHGLQHPDFRKKVSADEIRYFEGWVASDYREKAKQNAHISGAFVPTLDFIKKNPSKRDPLGFPVPRRYKWSDDPFLKIKAYSLEKVSISADGKYAKIKTMLKGKERLNPVMVRGNFEFDAQYPLTDYWEKVDGEWVITLLSKPVNTSGSGVLKYYVPNNKSGWGKADFVEINPADIASFCIGCPYHNDVTWRDMKAKK
;
A
#
# COMPACT_ATOMS: atom_id res chain seq x y z
N MET A 1 41.14 11.62 62.28
CA MET A 1 40.97 10.46 61.39
C MET A 1 39.50 9.98 61.25
N LYS A 2 38.48 10.86 61.33
CA LYS A 2 37.05 10.48 61.30
C LYS A 2 36.26 10.98 60.07
N LYS A 3 36.82 11.86 59.25
CA LYS A 3 36.09 12.55 58.15
C LYS A 3 35.94 11.72 56.87
N ASN A 4 36.91 10.85 56.56
CA ASN A 4 36.89 10.02 55.35
C ASN A 4 35.92 8.82 55.40
N GLN A 5 35.58 8.32 56.60
CA GLN A 5 34.64 7.19 56.73
C GLN A 5 33.19 7.62 56.46
N SER A 6 32.78 8.83 56.88
CA SER A 6 31.40 9.32 56.66
C SER A 6 31.11 9.66 55.20
N GLU A 7 32.11 10.15 54.45
CA GLU A 7 31.96 10.45 53.02
C GLU A 7 31.83 9.17 52.17
N ASN A 8 32.60 8.13 52.49
CA ASN A 8 32.56 6.85 51.78
C ASN A 8 31.23 6.10 52.03
N LEU A 9 30.70 6.17 53.26
CA LEU A 9 29.39 5.61 53.61
C LEU A 9 28.25 6.30 52.86
N ASN A 10 28.30 7.63 52.74
CA ASN A 10 27.30 8.43 52.03
C ASN A 10 27.36 8.18 50.51
N LEU A 11 28.56 7.96 49.96
CA LEU A 11 28.77 7.60 48.56
C LEU A 11 28.22 6.20 48.22
N GLN A 12 28.44 5.22 49.10
CA GLN A 12 27.90 3.87 48.94
C GLN A 12 26.38 3.82 49.12
N LEU A 13 25.83 4.59 50.07
CA LEU A 13 24.38 4.68 50.27
C LEU A 13 23.69 5.32 49.05
N LYS A 14 24.28 6.38 48.48
CA LYS A 14 23.79 6.98 47.23
C LYS A 14 23.83 6.00 46.07
N ARG A 15 24.94 5.28 45.86
CA ARG A 15 25.05 4.25 44.80
C ARG A 15 24.04 3.12 44.97
N GLY A 16 23.81 2.67 46.21
CA GLY A 16 22.80 1.66 46.53
C GLY A 16 21.39 2.14 46.19
N PHE A 17 21.05 3.39 46.56
CA PHE A 17 19.76 4.00 46.22
C PHE A 17 19.55 4.18 44.71
N THR A 18 20.57 4.61 43.96
CA THR A 18 20.44 4.74 42.50
C THR A 18 20.24 3.39 41.82
N ALA A 19 20.96 2.35 42.27
CA ALA A 19 20.79 0.99 41.75
C ALA A 19 19.39 0.42 42.05
N LEU A 20 18.84 0.71 43.23
CA LEU A 20 17.49 0.29 43.63
C LEU A 20 16.40 0.99 42.80
N ILE A 21 16.54 2.29 42.54
CA ILE A 21 15.60 3.05 41.70
C ILE A 21 15.64 2.58 40.24
N ILE A 22 16.85 2.33 39.69
CA ILE A 22 16.99 1.79 38.33
C ILE A 22 16.40 0.37 38.26
N GLY A 23 16.67 -0.48 39.25
CA GLY A 23 16.09 -1.83 39.34
C GLY A 23 14.57 -1.81 39.41
N LEU A 24 13.97 -0.86 40.15
CA LEU A 24 12.52 -0.70 40.24
C LEU A 24 11.91 -0.18 38.93
N LEU A 25 12.58 0.75 38.24
CA LEU A 25 12.12 1.27 36.95
C LEU A 25 12.17 0.19 35.85
N PHE A 26 13.15 -0.72 35.90
CA PHE A 26 13.23 -1.87 34.98
C PHE A 26 12.22 -2.98 35.30
N SER A 27 11.86 -3.18 36.58
CA SER A 27 10.89 -4.20 36.97
C SER A 27 9.43 -3.81 36.72
N ILE A 28 9.09 -2.52 36.75
CA ILE A 28 7.72 -2.04 36.47
C ILE A 28 7.45 -1.94 34.96
N SER A 29 8.46 -1.62 34.16
CA SER A 29 8.29 -1.40 32.71
C SER A 29 8.13 -2.71 31.91
N SER A 30 8.69 -3.84 32.37
CA SER A 30 8.72 -5.07 31.57
C SER A 30 7.39 -5.87 31.57
N PRO A 31 6.70 -6.07 32.71
CA PRO A 31 5.44 -6.85 32.73
C PRO A 31 4.29 -6.10 32.07
N GLN A 32 4.15 -4.79 32.32
CA GLN A 32 3.06 -3.98 31.77
C GLN A 32 3.18 -3.80 30.26
N LEU A 33 4.39 -3.64 29.73
CA LEU A 33 4.64 -3.56 28.29
C LEU A 33 4.38 -4.91 27.60
N MET A 34 4.76 -6.03 28.24
CA MET A 34 4.46 -7.38 27.73
C MET A 34 2.96 -7.69 27.80
N TYR A 35 2.26 -7.26 28.86
CA TYR A 35 0.81 -7.46 29.00
C TYR A 35 0.02 -6.62 28.00
N ALA A 36 0.42 -5.35 27.78
CA ALA A 36 -0.16 -4.49 26.77
C ALA A 36 0.05 -5.06 25.36
N LYS A 37 1.26 -5.54 25.04
CA LYS A 37 1.59 -6.20 23.77
C LYS A 37 0.76 -7.47 23.54
N ASN A 38 0.57 -8.28 24.59
CA ASN A 38 -0.26 -9.49 24.54
C ASN A 38 -1.77 -9.19 24.43
N ALA A 39 -2.26 -8.10 25.03
CA ALA A 39 -3.66 -7.68 24.93
C ALA A 39 -4.02 -7.07 23.57
N THR A 40 -3.06 -6.38 22.92
CA THR A 40 -3.25 -5.80 21.58
C THR A 40 -3.12 -6.81 20.45
N ALA A 41 -2.40 -7.92 20.65
CA ALA A 41 -2.13 -8.89 19.57
C ALA A 41 -3.42 -9.49 18.95
N PRO A 42 -4.42 -9.96 19.74
CA PRO A 42 -5.67 -10.46 19.17
C PRO A 42 -6.45 -9.41 18.37
N LEU A 43 -6.49 -8.16 18.86
CA LEU A 43 -7.15 -7.04 18.18
C LEU A 43 -6.48 -6.73 16.84
N LEU A 44 -5.15 -6.67 16.81
CA LEU A 44 -4.40 -6.43 15.57
C LEU A 44 -4.53 -7.58 14.57
N THR A 45 -4.67 -8.82 15.05
CA THR A 45 -4.95 -9.98 14.18
C THR A 45 -6.32 -9.88 13.52
N GLU A 46 -7.36 -9.47 14.24
CA GLU A 46 -8.69 -9.23 13.64
C GLU A 46 -8.66 -8.06 12.64
N GLU A 47 -7.96 -6.97 12.96
CA GLU A 47 -7.74 -5.86 12.02
C GLU A 47 -7.01 -6.32 10.75
N ALA A 48 -6.03 -7.20 10.88
CA ALA A 48 -5.31 -7.77 9.73
C ALA A 48 -6.20 -8.63 8.84
N LYS A 49 -7.18 -9.36 9.39
CA LYS A 49 -8.18 -10.09 8.60
C LYS A 49 -9.04 -9.15 7.78
N ILE A 50 -9.62 -8.13 8.44
CA ILE A 50 -10.45 -7.11 7.77
C ILE A 50 -9.64 -6.41 6.66
N LEU A 51 -8.40 -6.06 6.96
CA LEU A 51 -7.50 -5.42 6.00
C LEU A 51 -7.16 -6.36 4.82
N SER A 52 -6.93 -7.65 5.07
CA SER A 52 -6.69 -8.64 4.02
C SER A 52 -7.86 -8.75 3.05
N ASP A 53 -9.10 -8.77 3.56
CA ASP A 53 -10.30 -8.78 2.72
C ASP A 53 -10.42 -7.52 1.88
N LYS A 54 -10.07 -6.34 2.42
CA LYS A 54 -10.05 -5.07 1.68
C LYS A 54 -8.98 -5.06 0.57
N VAL A 55 -7.81 -5.63 0.84
CA VAL A 55 -6.74 -5.80 -0.16
C VAL A 55 -7.20 -6.72 -1.29
N GLU A 56 -7.86 -7.83 -0.96
CA GLU A 56 -8.42 -8.74 -1.96
C GLU A 56 -9.50 -8.05 -2.81
N GLN A 57 -10.41 -7.31 -2.17
CA GLN A 57 -11.42 -6.52 -2.86
C GLN A 57 -10.80 -5.52 -3.83
N LEU A 58 -9.74 -4.82 -3.42
CA LEU A 58 -9.01 -3.89 -4.27
C LEU A 58 -8.38 -4.60 -5.47
N PHE A 59 -7.71 -5.72 -5.24
CA PHE A 59 -7.08 -6.51 -6.31
C PHE A 59 -8.11 -6.99 -7.34
N ARG A 60 -9.22 -7.56 -6.87
CA ARG A 60 -10.32 -8.03 -7.75
C ARG A 60 -10.96 -6.86 -8.51
N ALA A 61 -11.12 -5.70 -7.87
CA ALA A 61 -11.64 -4.51 -8.52
C ALA A 61 -10.70 -4.01 -9.63
N ARG A 62 -9.38 -4.00 -9.38
CA ARG A 62 -8.35 -3.68 -10.39
C ARG A 62 -8.37 -4.66 -11.57
N GLN A 63 -8.52 -5.97 -11.31
CA GLN A 63 -8.63 -7.00 -12.37
C GLN A 63 -9.89 -6.87 -13.21
N LYS A 64 -11.03 -6.55 -12.59
CA LYS A 64 -12.33 -6.42 -13.26
C LYS A 64 -12.61 -5.02 -13.79
N GLU A 65 -11.64 -4.11 -13.66
CA GLU A 65 -11.79 -2.70 -14.07
C GLU A 65 -13.02 -2.03 -13.40
N ASP A 66 -13.31 -2.42 -12.15
CA ASP A 66 -14.40 -1.86 -11.35
C ASP A 66 -13.96 -0.53 -10.73
N TRP A 67 -13.98 0.51 -11.57
CA TRP A 67 -13.50 1.86 -11.22
C TRP A 67 -14.23 2.46 -10.01
N GLY A 68 -15.51 2.12 -9.82
CA GLY A 68 -16.30 2.55 -8.68
C GLY A 68 -15.76 1.97 -7.37
N LYS A 69 -15.46 0.67 -7.33
CA LYS A 69 -14.83 0.05 -6.15
C LYS A 69 -13.39 0.49 -5.94
N ILE A 70 -12.61 0.64 -7.01
CA ILE A 70 -11.23 1.15 -6.91
C ILE A 70 -11.25 2.55 -6.29
N HIS A 71 -12.16 3.43 -6.72
CA HIS A 71 -12.35 4.76 -6.15
C HIS A 71 -12.86 4.71 -4.72
N GLY A 72 -13.88 3.89 -4.43
CA GLY A 72 -14.50 3.79 -3.11
C GLY A 72 -13.56 3.35 -1.99
N LEU A 73 -12.55 2.52 -2.32
CA LEU A 73 -11.51 2.09 -1.37
C LEU A 73 -10.43 3.16 -1.13
N GLN A 74 -10.39 4.25 -1.92
CA GLN A 74 -9.43 5.34 -1.72
C GLN A 74 -9.79 6.19 -0.50
N HIS A 75 -8.75 6.77 0.10
CA HIS A 75 -8.88 7.75 1.17
C HIS A 75 -9.92 8.84 0.85
N PRO A 76 -10.80 9.25 1.79
CA PRO A 76 -11.82 10.27 1.55
C PRO A 76 -11.29 11.56 0.94
N ASP A 77 -10.14 12.04 1.41
CA ASP A 77 -9.56 13.26 0.83
C ASP A 77 -9.04 13.10 -0.60
N PHE A 78 -8.66 11.88 -1.00
CA PHE A 78 -8.42 11.58 -2.42
C PHE A 78 -9.73 11.65 -3.19
N ARG A 79 -10.79 11.01 -2.68
CA ARG A 79 -12.11 10.98 -3.32
C ARG A 79 -12.75 12.36 -3.49
N LYS A 80 -12.49 13.31 -2.59
CA LYS A 80 -12.91 14.71 -2.72
C LYS A 80 -12.23 15.42 -3.89
N LYS A 81 -11.00 15.02 -4.22
CA LYS A 81 -10.15 15.68 -5.23
C LYS A 81 -10.19 14.99 -6.59
N VAL A 82 -10.41 13.68 -6.62
CA VAL A 82 -10.34 12.84 -7.81
C VAL A 82 -11.60 11.98 -7.88
N SER A 83 -12.29 12.01 -9.01
CA SER A 83 -13.47 11.19 -9.29
C SER A 83 -13.10 9.81 -9.86
N ALA A 84 -14.05 8.88 -9.84
CA ALA A 84 -13.89 7.58 -10.49
C ALA A 84 -13.62 7.70 -12.00
N ASP A 85 -14.18 8.73 -12.65
CA ASP A 85 -13.93 9.01 -14.07
C ASP A 85 -12.48 9.35 -14.35
N GLU A 86 -11.83 10.10 -13.45
CA GLU A 86 -10.41 10.42 -13.56
C GLU A 86 -9.55 9.17 -13.36
N ILE A 87 -9.86 8.33 -12.35
CA ILE A 87 -9.16 7.05 -12.17
C ILE A 87 -9.29 6.19 -13.42
N ARG A 88 -10.51 6.07 -13.97
CA ARG A 88 -10.77 5.34 -15.21
C ARG A 88 -10.00 5.93 -16.38
N TYR A 89 -9.95 7.27 -16.48
CA TYR A 89 -9.27 7.95 -17.58
C TYR A 89 -7.77 7.64 -17.58
N PHE A 90 -7.14 7.75 -16.42
CA PHE A 90 -5.71 7.52 -16.22
C PHE A 90 -5.38 6.07 -15.85
N GLU A 91 -6.30 5.13 -16.09
CA GLU A 91 -6.06 3.70 -15.92
C GLU A 91 -5.56 3.31 -14.52
N GLY A 92 -6.03 4.02 -13.49
CA GLY A 92 -5.66 3.82 -12.10
C GLY A 92 -4.68 4.86 -11.53
N TRP A 93 -3.98 5.62 -12.36
CA TRP A 93 -2.83 6.44 -11.95
C TRP A 93 -3.07 7.93 -12.19
N VAL A 94 -3.80 8.56 -11.28
CA VAL A 94 -4.06 10.00 -11.35
C VAL A 94 -2.96 10.78 -10.64
N ALA A 95 -2.26 11.66 -11.36
CA ALA A 95 -1.30 12.57 -10.75
C ALA A 95 -2.02 13.59 -9.86
N SER A 96 -1.49 13.89 -8.67
CA SER A 96 -2.13 14.83 -7.75
C SER A 96 -2.28 16.25 -8.31
N ASP A 97 -1.39 16.64 -9.24
CA ASP A 97 -1.35 17.96 -9.86
C ASP A 97 -1.93 18.00 -11.29
N TYR A 98 -2.57 16.92 -11.75
CA TYR A 98 -3.00 16.82 -13.15
C TYR A 98 -3.99 17.93 -13.56
N ARG A 99 -4.90 18.34 -12.65
CA ARG A 99 -5.89 19.39 -12.93
C ARG A 99 -5.22 20.74 -13.15
N GLU A 100 -4.15 21.04 -12.41
CA GLU A 100 -3.40 22.29 -12.59
C GLU A 100 -2.62 22.27 -13.91
N LYS A 101 -2.02 21.12 -14.25
CA LYS A 101 -1.38 20.92 -15.57
C LYS A 101 -2.37 21.06 -16.73
N ALA A 102 -3.59 20.54 -16.57
CA ALA A 102 -4.66 20.65 -17.56
C ALA A 102 -5.10 22.11 -17.78
N LYS A 103 -5.10 22.95 -16.74
CA LYS A 103 -5.40 24.39 -16.87
C LYS A 103 -4.31 25.15 -17.62
N GLN A 104 -3.05 24.78 -17.36
CA GLN A 104 -1.91 25.44 -17.98
C GLN A 104 -1.84 25.16 -19.47
N ASN A 105 -2.42 24.03 -19.95
CA ASN A 105 -2.33 23.55 -21.34
C ASN A 105 -0.91 23.70 -21.90
N ALA A 106 0.10 23.65 -21.03
CA ALA A 106 1.46 23.91 -21.40
C ALA A 106 1.91 22.68 -22.17
N HIS A 107 2.08 22.83 -23.48
CA HIS A 107 2.69 21.84 -24.35
C HIS A 107 4.15 21.66 -23.96
N ILE A 108 4.42 21.08 -22.79
CA ILE A 108 5.75 20.64 -22.41
C ILE A 108 5.94 19.29 -23.10
N SER A 109 6.50 19.34 -24.31
CA SER A 109 6.97 18.19 -25.10
C SER A 109 5.95 17.06 -25.33
N GLY A 110 4.79 17.37 -25.91
CA GLY A 110 4.08 16.41 -26.77
C GLY A 110 2.90 15.60 -26.20
N ALA A 111 2.42 15.86 -24.97
CA ALA A 111 1.21 15.21 -24.46
C ALA A 111 0.17 16.21 -23.96
N PHE A 112 -1.01 16.23 -24.58
CA PHE A 112 -2.18 16.97 -24.11
C PHE A 112 -2.65 16.39 -22.76
N VAL A 113 -2.68 17.22 -21.72
CA VAL A 113 -3.27 16.86 -20.43
C VAL A 113 -4.76 17.26 -20.46
N PRO A 114 -5.70 16.31 -20.48
CA PRO A 114 -7.11 16.62 -20.68
C PRO A 114 -7.74 17.26 -19.45
N THR A 115 -8.68 18.19 -19.70
CA THR A 115 -9.53 18.76 -18.65
C THR A 115 -10.53 17.72 -18.13
N LEU A 116 -11.07 17.95 -16.92
CA LEU A 116 -12.10 17.07 -16.36
C LEU A 116 -13.35 16.99 -17.25
N ASP A 117 -13.75 18.11 -17.86
CA ASP A 117 -14.90 18.14 -18.77
C ASP A 117 -14.64 17.31 -20.03
N PHE A 118 -13.42 17.34 -20.57
CA PHE A 118 -13.02 16.48 -21.67
C PHE A 118 -13.13 15.00 -21.28
N ILE A 119 -12.63 14.62 -20.10
CA ILE A 119 -12.68 13.25 -19.60
C ILE A 119 -14.13 12.76 -19.49
N LYS A 120 -15.02 13.59 -18.92
CA LYS A 120 -16.44 13.24 -18.76
C LYS A 120 -17.17 13.09 -20.10
N LYS A 121 -16.84 13.94 -21.08
CA LYS A 121 -17.41 13.86 -22.44
C LYS A 121 -16.85 12.68 -23.26
N ASN A 122 -15.67 12.19 -22.91
CA ASN A 122 -14.96 11.13 -23.65
C ASN A 122 -14.66 9.92 -22.75
N PRO A 123 -15.69 9.17 -22.33
CA PRO A 123 -15.51 8.03 -21.42
C PRO A 123 -14.72 6.87 -22.06
N SER A 124 -14.83 6.70 -23.38
CA SER A 124 -14.11 5.67 -24.14
C SER A 124 -12.70 6.14 -24.51
N LYS A 125 -11.72 5.24 -24.38
CA LYS A 125 -10.34 5.47 -24.82
C LYS A 125 -10.26 5.19 -26.31
N ARG A 126 -9.56 6.05 -27.05
CA ARG A 126 -9.25 5.86 -28.47
C ARG A 126 -7.74 5.89 -28.65
N ASP A 127 -7.24 5.13 -29.62
CA ASP A 127 -5.85 5.23 -30.06
C ASP A 127 -5.62 6.48 -30.92
N PRO A 128 -4.36 6.79 -31.32
CA PRO A 128 -4.08 7.94 -32.19
C PRO A 128 -4.77 7.89 -33.57
N LEU A 129 -5.21 6.71 -34.01
CA LEU A 129 -5.93 6.52 -35.27
C LEU A 129 -7.46 6.58 -35.09
N GLY A 130 -7.94 6.78 -33.86
CA GLY A 130 -9.36 6.92 -33.53
C GLY A 130 -10.07 5.60 -33.21
N PHE A 131 -9.37 4.45 -33.19
CA PHE A 131 -9.98 3.16 -32.85
C PHE A 131 -10.23 3.04 -31.35
N PRO A 132 -11.36 2.46 -30.93
CA PRO A 132 -11.64 2.23 -29.52
C PRO A 132 -10.64 1.23 -28.94
N VAL A 133 -10.08 1.57 -27.77
CA VAL A 133 -9.15 0.71 -27.02
C VAL A 133 -9.79 0.37 -25.68
N PRO A 134 -9.78 -0.91 -25.25
CA PRO A 134 -10.24 -1.27 -23.92
C PRO A 134 -9.38 -0.56 -22.87
N ARG A 135 -10.04 0.02 -21.87
CA ARG A 135 -9.35 0.56 -20.70
C ARG A 135 -8.96 -0.60 -19.82
N ARG A 136 -7.74 -0.59 -19.31
CA ARG A 136 -7.25 -1.60 -18.37
C ARG A 136 -6.66 -0.91 -17.15
N TYR A 137 -6.73 -1.55 -15.99
CA TYR A 137 -5.93 -1.08 -14.86
C TYR A 137 -4.45 -1.25 -15.19
N LYS A 138 -3.70 -0.15 -15.14
CA LYS A 138 -2.26 -0.16 -15.35
C LYS A 138 -1.61 -0.67 -14.06
N TRP A 139 -0.83 -1.74 -14.12
CA TRP A 139 -0.14 -2.27 -12.93
C TRP A 139 1.29 -1.75 -12.82
N SER A 140 1.90 -1.46 -13.97
CA SER A 140 3.24 -0.90 -14.13
C SER A 140 3.29 -0.04 -15.41
N ASP A 141 4.41 0.64 -15.63
CA ASP A 141 4.65 1.37 -16.89
C ASP A 141 4.84 0.47 -18.10
N ASP A 142 5.11 -0.82 -17.89
CA ASP A 142 5.20 -1.79 -18.99
C ASP A 142 3.79 -2.17 -19.49
N PRO A 143 3.42 -1.79 -20.74
CA PRO A 143 2.13 -2.14 -21.31
C PRO A 143 1.98 -3.63 -21.62
N PHE A 144 3.04 -4.41 -21.55
CA PHE A 144 3.06 -5.84 -21.85
C PHE A 144 2.92 -6.74 -20.61
N LEU A 145 2.98 -6.16 -19.42
CA LEU A 145 2.72 -6.85 -18.16
C LEU A 145 1.24 -7.23 -18.03
N LYS A 146 0.99 -8.52 -17.78
CA LYS A 146 -0.34 -9.07 -17.48
C LYS A 146 -0.34 -9.74 -16.12
N ILE A 147 -0.97 -9.08 -15.14
CA ILE A 147 -1.16 -9.63 -13.79
C ILE A 147 -2.32 -10.62 -13.76
N LYS A 148 -2.13 -11.76 -13.09
CA LYS A 148 -3.13 -12.83 -12.97
C LYS A 148 -3.46 -13.18 -11.54
N ALA A 149 -2.46 -13.16 -10.67
CA ALA A 149 -2.62 -13.51 -9.27
C ALA A 149 -1.86 -12.51 -8.39
N TYR A 150 -2.19 -12.53 -7.11
CA TYR A 150 -1.42 -11.87 -6.06
C TYR A 150 -1.22 -12.85 -4.91
N SER A 151 -0.13 -12.67 -4.15
CA SER A 151 0.07 -13.31 -2.86
C SER A 151 0.39 -12.27 -1.81
N LEU A 152 -0.20 -12.42 -0.63
CA LEU A 152 0.06 -11.56 0.53
C LEU A 152 1.35 -12.03 1.22
N GLU A 153 2.41 -11.22 1.18
CA GLU A 153 3.70 -11.59 1.75
C GLU A 153 3.87 -11.12 3.19
N LYS A 154 3.37 -9.92 3.51
CA LYS A 154 3.52 -9.33 4.84
C LYS A 154 2.40 -8.35 5.12
N VAL A 155 1.84 -8.45 6.32
CA VAL A 155 0.93 -7.46 6.91
C VAL A 155 1.67 -6.77 8.06
N SER A 156 1.66 -5.45 8.06
CA SER A 156 2.22 -4.67 9.18
C SER A 156 1.22 -3.63 9.60
N ILE A 157 0.76 -3.65 10.85
CA ILE A 157 -0.20 -2.68 11.39
C ILE A 157 0.50 -1.90 12.50
N SER A 158 0.30 -0.58 12.54
CA SER A 158 0.84 0.24 13.61
C SER A 158 0.26 -0.18 14.97
N ALA A 159 1.02 -0.02 16.04
CA ALA A 159 0.59 -0.40 17.39
C ALA A 159 -0.71 0.32 17.84
N ASP A 160 -0.98 1.50 17.29
CA ASP A 160 -2.21 2.27 17.51
C ASP A 160 -3.37 1.87 16.57
N GLY A 161 -3.17 0.91 15.67
CA GLY A 161 -4.19 0.38 14.75
C GLY A 161 -4.63 1.35 13.64
N LYS A 162 -3.91 2.46 13.43
CA LYS A 162 -4.30 3.50 12.46
C LYS A 162 -3.70 3.35 11.08
N TYR A 163 -2.52 2.75 10.98
CA TYR A 163 -1.76 2.67 9.75
C TYR A 163 -1.39 1.24 9.46
N ALA A 164 -1.35 0.88 8.18
CA ALA A 164 -0.87 -0.44 7.77
C ALA A 164 -0.07 -0.41 6.47
N LYS A 165 0.89 -1.34 6.38
CA LYS A 165 1.69 -1.61 5.18
C LYS A 165 1.40 -3.04 4.76
N ILE A 166 1.03 -3.19 3.50
CA ILE A 166 0.71 -4.48 2.92
C ILE A 166 1.70 -4.76 1.80
N LYS A 167 2.56 -5.75 2.01
CA LYS A 167 3.45 -6.24 0.97
C LYS A 167 2.77 -7.38 0.23
N THR A 168 2.64 -7.23 -1.08
CA THR A 168 2.08 -8.26 -1.96
C THR A 168 3.06 -8.56 -3.08
N MET A 169 3.02 -9.79 -3.57
CA MET A 169 3.70 -10.18 -4.80
C MET A 169 2.65 -10.41 -5.87
N LEU A 170 2.67 -9.59 -6.91
CA LEU A 170 1.84 -9.81 -8.08
C LEU A 170 2.53 -10.82 -8.99
N LYS A 171 1.81 -11.85 -9.43
CA LYS A 171 2.31 -12.86 -10.36
C LYS A 171 1.59 -12.73 -11.69
N GLY A 172 2.35 -12.77 -12.77
CA GLY A 172 1.85 -12.52 -14.11
C GLY A 172 2.76 -13.04 -15.20
N LYS A 173 2.48 -12.58 -16.41
CA LYS A 173 3.36 -12.77 -17.57
C LYS A 173 3.79 -11.41 -18.09
N GLU A 174 5.06 -11.29 -18.43
CA GLU A 174 5.62 -10.13 -19.09
C GLU A 174 6.07 -10.55 -20.49
N ARG A 175 5.84 -9.66 -21.46
CA ARG A 175 6.21 -9.88 -22.85
C ARG A 175 7.15 -8.75 -23.28
N LEU A 176 8.28 -9.10 -23.87
CA LEU A 176 9.17 -8.09 -24.44
C LEU A 176 8.51 -7.42 -25.64
N ASN A 177 8.79 -6.12 -25.84
CA ASN A 177 8.27 -5.38 -26.98
C ASN A 177 8.70 -6.08 -28.29
N PRO A 178 7.76 -6.67 -29.05
CA PRO A 178 8.09 -7.48 -30.23
C PRO A 178 8.83 -6.67 -31.30
N VAL A 179 8.59 -5.36 -31.36
CA VAL A 179 9.25 -4.45 -32.30
C VAL A 179 10.72 -4.29 -31.95
N MET A 180 11.07 -4.30 -30.65
CA MET A 180 12.45 -4.14 -30.20
C MET A 180 13.25 -5.44 -30.31
N VAL A 181 12.65 -6.58 -29.96
CA VAL A 181 13.37 -7.88 -29.90
C VAL A 181 13.14 -8.77 -31.11
N ARG A 182 12.35 -8.32 -32.09
CA ARG A 182 12.01 -9.04 -33.33
C ARG A 182 11.54 -10.48 -33.07
N GLY A 183 10.70 -10.66 -32.05
CA GLY A 183 10.20 -11.96 -31.63
C GLY A 183 9.14 -11.87 -30.53
N ASN A 184 8.47 -12.99 -30.27
CA ASN A 184 7.44 -13.10 -29.24
C ASN A 184 8.01 -13.85 -28.04
N PHE A 185 8.63 -13.11 -27.11
CA PHE A 185 9.16 -13.67 -25.88
C PHE A 185 8.24 -13.28 -24.72
N GLU A 186 7.75 -14.29 -24.00
CA GLU A 186 6.88 -14.13 -22.82
C GLU A 186 7.44 -14.99 -21.68
N PHE A 187 7.56 -14.41 -20.49
CA PHE A 187 8.11 -15.07 -19.31
C PHE A 187 7.27 -14.79 -18.07
N ASP A 188 7.43 -15.64 -17.05
CA ASP A 188 6.79 -15.40 -15.75
C ASP A 188 7.40 -14.19 -15.07
N ALA A 189 6.54 -13.28 -14.63
CA ALA A 189 6.92 -12.03 -13.99
C ALA A 189 6.37 -11.98 -12.58
N GLN A 190 7.21 -11.47 -11.67
CA GLN A 190 6.88 -11.23 -10.28
C GLN A 190 7.12 -9.75 -9.99
N TYR A 191 6.09 -9.06 -9.48
CA TYR A 191 6.15 -7.63 -9.22
C TYR A 191 5.79 -7.35 -7.76
N PRO A 192 6.77 -7.03 -6.90
CA PRO A 192 6.49 -6.71 -5.51
C PRO A 192 5.83 -5.33 -5.41
N LEU A 193 4.70 -5.27 -4.72
CA LEU A 193 3.93 -4.07 -4.45
C LEU A 193 3.84 -3.85 -2.94
N THR A 194 3.94 -2.60 -2.50
CA THR A 194 3.61 -2.22 -1.12
C THR A 194 2.48 -1.21 -1.16
N ASP A 195 1.31 -1.63 -0.69
CA ASP A 195 0.15 -0.75 -0.53
C ASP A 195 0.14 -0.21 0.91
N TYR A 196 -0.21 1.07 1.04
CA TYR A 196 -0.31 1.77 2.32
C TYR A 196 -1.78 2.04 2.63
N TRP A 197 -2.18 1.72 3.86
CA TRP A 197 -3.57 1.77 4.30
C TRP A 197 -3.70 2.58 5.58
N GLU A 198 -4.78 3.33 5.69
CA GLU A 198 -5.09 4.15 6.85
C GLU A 198 -6.51 3.85 7.29
N LYS A 199 -6.71 3.83 8.60
CA LYS A 199 -8.02 3.63 9.20
C LYS A 199 -8.68 4.99 9.39
N VAL A 200 -9.71 5.27 8.61
CA VAL A 200 -10.48 6.51 8.65
C VAL A 200 -11.91 6.16 9.02
N ASP A 201 -12.42 6.79 10.09
CA ASP A 201 -13.77 6.53 10.61
C ASP A 201 -14.07 5.05 10.87
N GLY A 202 -13.04 4.30 11.29
CA GLY A 202 -13.14 2.86 11.57
C GLY A 202 -12.96 1.94 10.35
N GLU A 203 -12.82 2.48 9.14
CA GLU A 203 -12.64 1.70 7.92
C GLU A 203 -11.23 1.81 7.34
N TRP A 204 -10.69 0.69 6.86
CA TRP A 204 -9.44 0.67 6.11
C TRP A 204 -9.63 1.21 4.70
N VAL A 205 -8.90 2.28 4.39
CA VAL A 205 -8.84 2.91 3.06
C VAL A 205 -7.40 2.96 2.57
N ILE A 206 -7.19 2.78 1.27
CA ILE A 206 -5.86 2.88 0.68
C ILE A 206 -5.45 4.35 0.56
N THR A 207 -4.25 4.68 1.02
CA THR A 207 -3.73 6.06 1.03
C THR A 207 -3.04 6.45 -0.28
N LEU A 208 -2.90 5.52 -1.21
CA LEU A 208 -2.21 5.69 -2.50
C LEU A 208 -0.76 6.19 -2.37
N LEU A 209 0.18 5.27 -2.18
CA LEU A 209 1.58 5.48 -2.52
C LEU A 209 2.14 4.25 -3.23
N SER A 210 2.01 4.20 -4.55
CA SER A 210 3.06 3.57 -5.36
C SER A 210 4.14 4.62 -5.56
N LYS A 211 5.40 4.23 -5.51
CA LYS A 211 6.58 5.10 -5.67
C LYS A 211 6.46 6.00 -6.93
N PRO A 212 7.02 7.24 -6.93
CA PRO A 212 7.24 7.99 -8.19
C PRO A 212 7.88 7.05 -9.20
N VAL A 213 7.13 6.70 -10.25
CA VAL A 213 7.75 6.05 -11.39
C VAL A 213 8.38 7.20 -12.16
N ASN A 214 9.71 7.19 -12.23
CA ASN A 214 10.44 8.05 -13.13
C ASN A 214 10.08 7.60 -14.54
N THR A 215 9.06 8.21 -15.11
CA THR A 215 8.82 8.11 -16.54
C THR A 215 9.90 8.95 -17.19
N SER A 216 10.79 8.31 -17.97
CA SER A 216 11.79 9.04 -18.75
C SER A 216 11.09 10.14 -19.56
N GLY A 217 11.47 11.40 -19.30
CA GLY A 217 10.93 12.58 -19.99
C GLY A 217 9.67 13.22 -19.39
N SER A 218 9.01 12.61 -18.40
CA SER A 218 7.86 13.23 -17.71
C SER A 218 8.13 13.29 -16.21
N GLY A 219 8.01 14.48 -15.64
CA GLY A 219 8.37 14.76 -14.25
C GLY A 219 7.79 13.75 -13.25
N VAL A 220 8.51 13.58 -12.14
CA VAL A 220 8.15 12.77 -10.97
C VAL A 220 6.64 12.81 -10.72
N LEU A 221 5.95 11.68 -10.90
CA LEU A 221 4.54 11.53 -10.53
C LEU A 221 4.41 11.77 -9.02
N LYS A 222 3.90 12.95 -8.66
CA LYS A 222 3.56 13.30 -7.28
C LYS A 222 2.25 12.58 -6.94
N TYR A 223 2.33 11.43 -6.30
CA TYR A 223 1.15 10.76 -5.78
C TYR A 223 0.48 11.60 -4.69
N TYR A 224 -0.82 11.44 -4.56
CA TYR A 224 -1.58 11.99 -3.45
C TYR A 224 -1.14 11.32 -2.16
N VAL A 225 -0.67 12.08 -1.17
CA VAL A 225 -0.38 11.56 0.17
C VAL A 225 -1.41 12.18 1.11
N PRO A 226 -2.44 11.43 1.53
CA PRO A 226 -3.52 11.96 2.36
C PRO A 226 -3.06 12.39 3.75
N ASN A 227 -1.90 11.92 4.22
CA ASN A 227 -1.43 12.21 5.56
C ASN A 227 0.03 12.69 5.59
N ASN A 228 0.34 13.53 6.56
CA ASN A 228 1.68 14.02 6.83
C ASN A 228 2.60 12.80 7.05
N LYS A 229 3.58 12.60 6.16
CA LYS A 229 4.58 11.50 6.25
C LYS A 229 5.24 11.42 7.64
N SER A 230 5.16 12.49 8.44
CA SER A 230 5.59 12.54 9.83
C SER A 230 4.98 11.46 10.73
N GLY A 231 3.73 11.03 10.48
CA GLY A 231 3.08 9.97 11.27
C GLY A 231 3.63 8.58 10.94
N TRP A 232 3.74 8.27 9.64
CA TRP A 232 4.22 6.99 9.13
C TRP A 232 5.67 6.66 9.48
N GLY A 233 6.53 7.68 9.58
CA GLY A 233 7.94 7.53 9.95
C GLY A 233 8.19 7.36 11.45
N LYS A 234 7.17 7.62 12.29
CA LYS A 234 7.25 7.55 13.76
C LYS A 234 6.39 6.42 14.35
N ALA A 235 5.57 5.77 13.53
CA ALA A 235 4.71 4.69 13.98
C ALA A 235 5.51 3.39 14.15
N ASP A 236 5.36 2.75 15.30
CA ASP A 236 5.85 1.40 15.54
C ASP A 236 4.90 0.40 14.89
N PHE A 237 5.44 -0.47 14.05
CA PHE A 237 4.66 -1.48 13.33
C PHE A 237 4.82 -2.85 13.97
N VAL A 238 3.70 -3.53 14.17
CA VAL A 238 3.62 -4.94 14.52
C VAL A 238 3.48 -5.73 13.23
N GLU A 239 4.37 -6.68 13.01
CA GLU A 239 4.29 -7.59 11.88
C GLU A 239 3.37 -8.75 12.22
N ILE A 240 2.46 -9.05 11.29
CA ILE A 240 1.49 -10.13 11.41
C ILE A 240 1.78 -11.09 10.26
N ASN A 241 2.00 -12.35 10.58
CA ASN A 241 2.26 -13.37 9.58
C ASN A 241 0.96 -13.63 8.81
N PRO A 242 0.95 -13.56 7.47
CA PRO A 242 -0.22 -13.92 6.67
C PRO A 242 -0.77 -15.33 6.98
N ALA A 243 0.07 -16.26 7.41
CA ALA A 243 -0.38 -17.60 7.83
C ALA A 243 -1.31 -17.56 9.07
N ASP A 244 -1.10 -16.62 9.98
CA ASP A 244 -1.86 -16.49 11.22
C ASP A 244 -3.30 -16.01 10.94
N ILE A 245 -3.49 -15.24 9.88
CA ILE A 245 -4.81 -14.78 9.41
C ILE A 245 -5.45 -15.75 8.41
N ALA A 246 -4.66 -16.57 7.70
CA ALA A 246 -5.15 -17.58 6.75
C ALA A 246 -5.86 -18.77 7.43
N SER A 247 -5.56 -19.02 8.71
CA SER A 247 -6.03 -20.18 9.49
C SER A 247 -7.54 -20.24 9.77
N PHE A 248 -8.32 -19.21 9.43
CA PHE A 248 -9.77 -19.15 9.69
C PHE A 248 -10.66 -19.05 8.45
N CYS A 249 -10.09 -19.06 7.23
CA CYS A 249 -10.87 -19.09 6.00
C CYS A 249 -10.79 -20.48 5.34
N ILE A 250 -11.75 -21.35 5.65
CA ILE A 250 -11.98 -22.58 4.89
C ILE A 250 -12.34 -22.17 3.45
N GLY A 251 -11.38 -22.28 2.53
CA GLY A 251 -11.58 -22.04 1.09
C GLY A 251 -11.00 -20.74 0.51
N CYS A 252 -10.25 -19.93 1.28
CA CYS A 252 -9.56 -18.78 0.70
C CYS A 252 -8.17 -19.17 0.14
N PRO A 253 -7.73 -18.56 -0.97
CA PRO A 253 -6.48 -18.90 -1.65
C PRO A 253 -5.24 -18.31 -0.94
N TYR A 254 -5.27 -18.18 0.38
CA TYR A 254 -4.17 -17.57 1.13
C TYR A 254 -2.95 -18.49 1.26
N HIS A 255 -3.05 -19.74 0.80
CA HIS A 255 -1.90 -20.66 0.78
C HIS A 255 -1.69 -21.46 -0.49
N ASN A 256 -2.52 -21.27 -1.53
CA ASN A 256 -2.32 -21.97 -2.78
C ASN A 256 -2.06 -20.94 -3.86
N ASP A 257 -0.94 -21.10 -4.55
CA ASP A 257 -0.82 -20.62 -5.91
C ASP A 257 -2.16 -20.88 -6.61
N VAL A 258 -2.91 -19.83 -6.92
CA VAL A 258 -4.01 -19.90 -7.87
C VAL A 258 -3.34 -20.17 -9.21
N THR A 259 -2.96 -21.42 -9.40
CA THR A 259 -2.29 -21.91 -10.59
C THR A 259 -3.31 -21.97 -11.70
N TRP A 260 -2.81 -21.84 -12.91
CA TRP A 260 -3.48 -21.84 -14.20
C TRP A 260 -4.66 -22.81 -14.43
N ARG A 261 -4.85 -23.84 -13.59
CA ARG A 261 -5.90 -24.86 -13.76
C ARG A 261 -7.29 -24.35 -13.35
N ASP A 262 -7.41 -23.54 -12.31
CA ASP A 262 -8.74 -23.22 -11.75
C ASP A 262 -9.53 -22.20 -12.60
N MET A 263 -8.86 -21.41 -13.43
CA MET A 263 -9.52 -20.45 -14.33
C MET A 263 -9.92 -21.05 -15.69
N LYS A 264 -9.42 -22.23 -16.05
CA LYS A 264 -9.84 -22.92 -17.30
C LYS A 264 -11.11 -23.77 -17.15
N ALA A 265 -11.57 -24.02 -15.93
CA ALA A 265 -12.77 -24.81 -15.67
C ALA A 265 -14.10 -24.02 -15.76
N LYS A 266 -14.06 -22.74 -16.13
CA LYS A 266 -15.25 -21.89 -16.34
C LYS A 266 -15.26 -21.21 -17.71
N LYS A 267 -15.05 -21.99 -18.77
CA LYS A 267 -15.47 -21.63 -20.12
C LYS A 267 -16.25 -22.79 -20.72
#